data_AF-A0A849A7R5-F1
#
_entry.id   AF-A0A849A7R5-F1
#
_cell.length_a   1.000
_cell.length_b   1.000
_cell.length_c   1.000
_cell.angle_alpha   90.00
_cell.angle_beta   90.00
_cell.angle_gamma   90.00
#
_symmetry.space_group_name_H-M   'P 1'
#
loop_
_entity.id
_entity.type
_entity.pdbx_description
1 polymer ?
#
loop_
_entity_poly.entity_id
_entity_poly.type
_entity_poly.pdbx_seq_one_letter_code
_entity_poly.pdbx_strand_id
1 'polypeptide(L)'
;MAVLIAGAFAPMSSAASPSPASLPDPGSAADLAWRADVASLTTAFPDDFGGVWYEAESRQFRVYTTQSSQTAHARLASIATSDLAADLSSRVEFVESPYSYSDLLRAQATLTREIQSGEAPFPGIQGWGPDDETGKFRLSVFGYKPTADQLAKLEENLGASVVLVHDAGETVPDAGRQSDTQPYYGGGRLNTPTGICTTGVGVVRNGAKRLLTAGHCGTGTMKTGAGVTIGTVTERTFGNSSIDAELVSAPAVAGRIFIGSATSAESLAVKQVRPFGAGDQGTVCISGSVTGEKCGGSVTAITQTRSYGGQVVCCITEINNTFSMATGGDSGAPSYIKMSGGVPIGGIHVAAQTGSNIRYEMQIQHIISKYPMSVQTG
;
A
#
# COMPACT_ATOMS: atom_id res chain seq x y z
N MET A 1 81.86 14.25 2.08
CA MET A 1 81.36 15.62 2.32
C MET A 1 80.15 15.81 1.45
N ALA A 2 78.94 15.72 2.01
CA ALA A 2 77.69 15.94 1.29
C ALA A 2 76.86 16.95 2.08
N VAL A 3 76.47 18.02 1.38
CA VAL A 3 75.71 19.17 1.88
C VAL A 3 74.23 18.82 1.91
N LEU A 4 73.57 18.99 3.06
CA LEU A 4 72.11 18.91 3.20
C LEU A 4 71.48 20.25 2.82
N ILE A 5 70.49 20.24 1.92
CA ILE A 5 69.60 21.37 1.64
C ILE A 5 68.26 21.08 2.30
N ALA A 6 67.84 21.93 3.25
CA ALA A 6 66.54 21.88 3.90
C ALA A 6 65.50 22.65 3.06
N GLY A 7 64.45 21.97 2.60
CA GLY A 7 63.26 22.58 1.99
C GLY A 7 62.10 22.59 2.98
N ALA A 8 61.51 23.76 3.21
CA ALA A 8 60.37 23.97 4.08
C ALA A 8 59.06 23.53 3.40
N PHE A 9 58.24 22.72 4.09
CA PHE A 9 56.85 22.42 3.71
C PHE A 9 55.90 23.45 4.33
N ALA A 10 55.03 24.04 3.50
CA ALA A 10 53.91 24.86 3.96
C ALA A 10 52.73 23.96 4.42
N PRO A 11 51.94 24.36 5.43
CA PRO A 11 50.81 23.58 5.90
C PRO A 11 49.63 23.67 4.90
N MET A 12 49.08 22.52 4.52
CA MET A 12 47.83 22.46 3.76
C MET A 12 46.66 22.83 4.68
N SER A 13 45.93 23.89 4.32
CA SER A 13 44.67 24.29 4.96
C SER A 13 43.59 23.23 4.67
N SER A 14 43.05 22.59 5.71
CA SER A 14 41.89 21.71 5.57
C SER A 14 40.65 22.54 5.23
N ALA A 15 40.12 22.41 4.01
CA ALA A 15 38.80 22.93 3.70
C ALA A 15 37.76 22.10 4.48
N ALA A 16 36.91 22.78 5.26
CA ALA A 16 35.81 22.14 5.98
C ALA A 16 34.81 21.56 4.97
N SER A 17 34.47 20.28 5.11
CA SER A 17 33.37 19.66 4.37
C SER A 17 32.08 20.46 4.65
N PRO A 18 31.29 20.82 3.63
CA PRO A 18 30.02 21.49 3.85
C PRO A 18 29.14 20.63 4.74
N SER A 19 28.54 21.25 5.76
CA SER A 19 27.54 20.60 6.61
C SER A 19 26.40 20.10 5.72
N PRO A 20 25.97 18.83 5.82
CA PRO A 20 24.85 18.34 5.03
C PRO A 20 23.64 19.23 5.30
N ALA A 21 23.04 19.77 4.24
CA ALA A 21 21.78 20.49 4.35
C ALA A 21 20.80 19.58 5.11
N SER A 22 20.13 20.13 6.12
CA SER A 22 19.13 19.38 6.88
C SER A 22 18.06 18.90 5.90
N LEU A 23 17.92 17.57 5.75
CA LEU A 23 16.89 16.97 4.91
C LEU A 23 15.52 17.55 5.30
N PRO A 24 14.61 17.83 4.34
CA PRO A 24 13.26 18.33 4.62
C PRO A 24 12.54 17.42 5.61
N ASP A 25 11.50 17.85 6.34
CA ASP A 25 10.75 16.89 7.17
C ASP A 25 10.05 15.82 6.32
N PRO A 26 10.01 14.54 6.75
CA PRO A 26 9.25 13.49 6.07
C PRO A 26 7.78 13.91 5.89
N GLY A 27 7.25 13.83 4.67
CA GLY A 27 5.88 14.23 4.37
C GLY A 27 5.65 15.74 4.24
N SER A 28 6.70 16.56 4.32
CA SER A 28 6.63 17.96 3.86
C SER A 28 6.25 18.02 2.37
N ALA A 29 5.68 19.15 1.93
CA ALA A 29 5.33 19.34 0.51
C ALA A 29 6.54 19.12 -0.41
N ALA A 30 7.73 19.55 0.04
CA ALA A 30 8.98 19.31 -0.66
C ALA A 30 9.32 17.81 -0.76
N ASP A 31 9.23 17.05 0.35
CA ASP A 31 9.48 15.60 0.34
C ASP A 31 8.46 14.84 -0.53
N LEU A 32 7.21 15.27 -0.56
CA LEU A 32 6.17 14.69 -1.41
C LEU A 32 6.37 14.98 -2.90
N ALA A 33 6.73 16.22 -3.25
CA ALA A 33 7.11 16.58 -4.62
C ALA A 33 8.34 15.77 -5.07
N TRP A 34 9.32 15.63 -4.17
CA TRP A 34 10.52 14.83 -4.41
C TRP A 34 10.18 13.37 -4.72
N ARG A 35 9.29 12.75 -3.94
CA ARG A 35 8.78 11.39 -4.21
C ARG A 35 8.09 11.27 -5.56
N ALA A 36 7.28 12.26 -5.93
CA ALA A 36 6.55 12.25 -7.19
C ALA A 36 7.50 12.33 -8.40
N ASP A 37 8.49 13.22 -8.35
CA ASP A 37 9.48 13.40 -9.41
C ASP A 37 10.28 12.10 -9.63
N VAL A 38 10.85 11.50 -8.57
CA VAL A 38 11.63 10.26 -8.69
C VAL A 38 10.74 9.11 -9.14
N ALA A 39 9.51 8.98 -8.63
CA ALA A 39 8.56 7.95 -9.05
C ALA A 39 8.16 8.07 -10.54
N SER A 40 8.23 9.27 -11.12
CA SER A 40 7.91 9.47 -12.53
C SER A 40 8.95 8.88 -13.50
N LEU A 41 10.17 8.55 -13.03
CA LEU A 41 11.25 7.99 -13.85
C LEU A 41 10.82 6.74 -14.64
N THR A 42 10.17 5.78 -13.98
CA THR A 42 9.76 4.52 -14.60
C THR A 42 8.67 4.71 -15.66
N THR A 43 7.92 5.81 -15.58
CA THR A 43 6.91 6.16 -16.58
C THR A 43 7.48 7.01 -17.71
N ALA A 44 8.39 7.94 -17.40
CA ALA A 44 9.02 8.82 -18.38
C ALA A 44 10.07 8.09 -19.24
N PHE A 45 10.78 7.13 -18.65
CA PHE A 45 11.83 6.36 -19.31
C PHE A 45 11.70 4.86 -18.97
N PRO A 46 10.61 4.20 -19.40
CA PRO A 46 10.28 2.83 -19.00
C PRO A 46 11.31 1.79 -19.48
N ASP A 47 12.09 2.11 -20.52
CA ASP A 47 13.14 1.22 -21.04
C ASP A 47 14.48 1.38 -20.30
N ASP A 48 14.65 2.44 -19.50
CA ASP A 48 15.90 2.77 -18.80
C ASP A 48 15.87 2.38 -17.31
N PHE A 49 14.68 2.31 -16.70
CA PHE A 49 14.51 2.10 -15.26
C PHE A 49 13.60 0.91 -14.99
N GLY A 50 13.95 0.06 -14.01
CA GLY A 50 13.21 -1.13 -13.60
C GLY A 50 12.27 -0.93 -12.41
N GLY A 51 12.40 0.16 -11.66
CA GLY A 51 11.62 0.40 -10.44
C GLY A 51 12.19 1.53 -9.58
N VAL A 52 11.37 2.07 -8.70
CA VAL A 52 11.78 3.11 -7.73
C VAL A 52 11.25 2.74 -6.36
N TRP A 53 12.15 2.46 -5.43
CA TRP A 53 11.82 2.17 -4.04
C TRP A 53 12.24 3.31 -3.12
N TYR A 54 11.39 3.67 -2.17
CA TYR A 54 11.72 4.62 -1.12
C TYR A 54 11.90 3.91 0.22
N GLU A 55 13.10 3.96 0.78
CA GLU A 55 13.40 3.44 2.10
C GLU A 55 13.12 4.52 3.14
N ALA A 56 12.05 4.34 3.91
CA ALA A 56 11.57 5.37 4.83
C ALA A 56 12.54 5.68 5.98
N GLU A 57 13.31 4.69 6.45
CA GLU A 57 14.25 4.84 7.57
C GLU A 57 15.48 5.67 7.19
N SER A 58 16.13 5.31 6.07
CA SER A 58 17.29 6.03 5.54
C SER A 58 16.90 7.28 4.75
N ARG A 59 15.63 7.39 4.37
CA ARG A 59 15.07 8.44 3.51
C ARG A 59 15.73 8.50 2.13
N GLN A 60 16.26 7.38 1.68
CA GLN A 60 16.90 7.20 0.39
C GLN A 60 15.96 6.52 -0.60
N PHE A 61 16.20 6.80 -1.88
CA PHE A 61 15.55 6.14 -2.99
C PHE A 61 16.53 5.17 -3.60
N ARG A 62 16.08 3.96 -3.85
CA ARG A 62 16.74 3.03 -4.74
C ARG A 62 16.08 3.09 -6.09
N VAL A 63 16.84 3.48 -7.09
CA VAL A 63 16.39 3.55 -8.48
C VAL A 63 17.05 2.43 -9.24
N TYR A 64 16.26 1.44 -9.63
CA TYR A 64 16.72 0.30 -10.40
C TYR A 64 16.85 0.70 -11.87
N THR A 65 18.01 0.50 -12.47
CA THR A 65 18.29 0.96 -13.85
C THR A 65 19.05 -0.09 -14.66
N THR A 66 18.69 -0.21 -15.94
CA THR A 66 19.41 -1.02 -16.94
C THR A 66 20.58 -0.26 -17.57
N GLN A 67 20.66 1.04 -17.29
CA GLN A 67 21.66 1.94 -17.85
C GLN A 67 22.84 2.11 -16.88
N SER A 68 23.92 2.69 -17.37
CA SER A 68 25.00 3.15 -16.50
C SER A 68 24.47 4.22 -15.53
N SER A 69 25.03 4.25 -14.32
CA SER A 69 24.66 5.25 -13.31
C SER A 69 24.74 6.68 -13.84
N GLN A 70 25.72 6.99 -14.71
CA GLN A 70 25.86 8.33 -15.31
C GLN A 70 24.68 8.70 -16.22
N THR A 71 24.22 7.79 -17.07
CA THR A 71 23.04 8.01 -17.93
C THR A 71 21.79 8.16 -17.07
N ALA A 72 21.63 7.31 -16.05
CA ALA A 72 20.52 7.35 -15.12
C ALA A 72 20.45 8.69 -14.37
N HIS A 73 21.59 9.21 -13.91
CA HIS A 73 21.68 10.56 -13.32
C HIS A 73 21.26 11.65 -14.31
N ALA A 74 21.70 11.57 -15.57
CA ALA A 74 21.34 12.57 -16.59
C ALA A 74 19.84 12.58 -16.89
N ARG A 75 19.20 11.39 -16.94
CA ARG A 75 17.74 11.25 -17.10
C ARG A 75 16.99 11.84 -15.92
N LEU A 76 17.39 11.49 -14.71
CA LEU A 76 16.76 12.02 -13.50
C LEU A 76 16.93 13.53 -13.41
N ALA A 77 18.11 14.07 -13.70
CA ALA A 77 18.33 15.51 -13.77
C ALA A 77 17.45 16.22 -14.83
N SER A 78 17.02 15.53 -15.89
CA SER A 78 16.16 16.12 -16.94
C SER A 78 14.70 16.28 -16.54
N ILE A 79 14.23 15.52 -15.53
CA ILE A 79 12.86 15.60 -14.99
C ILE A 79 12.82 16.23 -13.60
N ALA A 80 13.97 16.34 -12.95
CA ALA A 80 14.17 16.97 -11.66
C ALA A 80 13.78 18.45 -11.70
N THR A 81 12.98 18.87 -10.73
CA THR A 81 12.90 20.30 -10.36
C THR A 81 14.26 20.81 -9.87
N SER A 82 14.50 22.13 -9.90
CA SER A 82 15.79 22.74 -9.50
C SER A 82 16.25 22.32 -8.11
N ASP A 83 15.30 22.10 -7.20
CA ASP A 83 15.55 21.71 -5.81
C ASP A 83 15.90 20.23 -5.70
N LEU A 84 15.40 19.40 -6.63
CA LEU A 84 15.72 17.97 -6.68
C LEU A 84 17.18 17.77 -7.09
N ALA A 85 17.66 18.52 -8.08
CA ALA A 85 18.99 18.38 -8.65
C ALA A 85 20.14 18.58 -7.65
N ALA A 86 19.96 19.44 -6.65
CA ALA A 86 20.97 19.73 -5.63
C ALA A 86 21.23 18.54 -4.69
N ASP A 87 20.20 17.75 -4.37
CA ASP A 87 20.26 16.69 -3.37
C ASP A 87 20.33 15.27 -3.96
N LEU A 88 20.24 15.15 -5.29
CA LEU A 88 20.16 13.87 -6.01
C LEU A 88 21.19 12.84 -5.54
N SER A 89 22.45 13.24 -5.50
CA SER A 89 23.57 12.35 -5.17
C SER A 89 23.56 11.84 -3.72
N SER A 90 22.88 12.54 -2.81
CA SER A 90 22.83 12.17 -1.38
C SER A 90 21.63 11.29 -1.02
N ARG A 91 20.59 11.31 -1.85
CA ARG A 91 19.31 10.66 -1.57
C ARG A 91 18.92 9.59 -2.58
N VAL A 92 19.62 9.47 -3.71
CA VAL A 92 19.34 8.46 -4.74
C VAL A 92 20.52 7.50 -4.85
N GLU A 93 20.27 6.24 -4.58
CA GLU A 93 21.13 5.12 -4.91
C GLU A 93 20.64 4.50 -6.23
N PHE A 94 21.51 4.48 -7.25
CA PHE A 94 21.20 3.76 -8.48
C PHE A 94 21.68 2.31 -8.34
N VAL A 95 20.76 1.38 -8.51
CA VAL A 95 21.02 -0.06 -8.42
C VAL A 95 20.91 -0.65 -9.82
N GLU A 96 21.91 -1.42 -10.23
CA GLU A 96 21.86 -2.11 -11.51
C GLU A 96 20.71 -3.13 -11.53
N SER A 97 19.94 -3.11 -12.60
CA SER A 97 18.81 -4.02 -12.82
C SER A 97 18.97 -4.72 -14.16
N PRO A 98 18.77 -6.05 -14.23
CA PRO A 98 18.74 -6.77 -15.51
C PRO A 98 17.49 -6.48 -16.33
N TYR A 99 16.46 -5.85 -15.74
CA TYR A 99 15.18 -5.60 -16.38
C TYR A 99 14.77 -4.13 -16.26
N SER A 100 14.26 -3.60 -17.38
CA SER A 100 13.57 -2.32 -17.43
C SER A 100 12.09 -2.48 -17.02
N TYR A 101 11.42 -1.38 -16.68
CA TYR A 101 10.01 -1.37 -16.31
C TYR A 101 9.15 -1.82 -17.48
N SER A 102 9.55 -1.47 -18.71
CA SER A 102 8.99 -1.99 -19.97
C SER A 102 9.07 -3.52 -20.06
N ASP A 103 10.20 -4.13 -19.67
CA ASP A 103 10.34 -5.60 -19.60
C ASP A 103 9.38 -6.20 -18.57
N LEU A 104 9.32 -5.61 -17.38
CA LEU A 104 8.48 -6.09 -16.29
C LEU A 104 6.97 -5.95 -16.60
N LEU A 105 6.57 -4.88 -17.30
CA LEU A 105 5.20 -4.70 -17.79
C LEU A 105 4.87 -5.70 -18.91
N ARG A 106 5.83 -6.07 -19.77
CA ARG A 106 5.63 -7.15 -20.75
C ARG A 106 5.44 -8.50 -20.07
N ALA A 107 6.25 -8.82 -19.07
CA ALA A 107 6.06 -10.01 -18.22
C ALA A 107 4.67 -9.99 -17.55
N GLN A 108 4.24 -8.84 -17.01
CA GLN A 108 2.92 -8.69 -16.39
C GLN A 108 1.79 -8.98 -17.39
N ALA A 109 1.87 -8.41 -18.59
CA ALA A 109 0.90 -8.64 -19.64
C ALA A 109 0.85 -10.11 -20.09
N THR A 110 2.01 -10.79 -20.17
CA THR A 110 2.09 -12.22 -20.49
C THR A 110 1.38 -13.08 -19.45
N LEU A 111 1.75 -12.95 -18.17
CA LEU A 111 1.09 -13.72 -17.10
C LEU A 111 -0.41 -13.41 -16.98
N THR A 112 -0.80 -12.15 -17.22
CA THR A 112 -2.22 -11.75 -17.22
C THR A 112 -3.00 -12.49 -18.30
N ARG A 113 -2.46 -12.61 -19.53
CA ARG A 113 -3.13 -13.34 -20.62
C ARG A 113 -3.27 -14.83 -20.30
N GLU A 114 -2.25 -15.46 -19.73
CA GLU A 114 -2.27 -16.88 -19.33
C GLU A 114 -3.31 -17.16 -18.27
N ILE A 115 -3.39 -16.31 -17.24
CA ILE A 115 -4.40 -16.46 -16.20
C ILE A 115 -5.81 -16.29 -16.80
N GLN A 116 -6.00 -15.34 -17.72
CA GLN A 116 -7.29 -15.11 -18.38
C GLN A 116 -7.69 -16.22 -19.36
N SER A 117 -6.72 -16.88 -20.02
CA SER A 117 -6.97 -18.04 -20.89
C SER A 117 -7.21 -19.34 -20.11
N GLY A 118 -7.05 -19.33 -18.78
CA GLY A 118 -7.12 -20.52 -17.94
C GLY A 118 -5.84 -21.37 -17.96
N GLU A 119 -4.75 -20.83 -18.50
CA GLU A 119 -3.44 -21.47 -18.62
C GLU A 119 -2.47 -20.97 -17.54
N ALA A 120 -3.00 -20.56 -16.38
CA ALA A 120 -2.18 -20.13 -15.25
C ALA A 120 -1.10 -21.20 -14.94
N PRO A 121 0.17 -20.81 -14.81
CA PRO A 121 1.30 -21.75 -14.74
C PRO A 121 1.22 -22.67 -13.52
N PHE A 122 0.50 -22.23 -12.48
CA PHE A 122 0.12 -23.02 -11.31
C PHE A 122 -1.01 -22.32 -10.53
N PRO A 123 -1.74 -23.03 -9.64
CA PRO A 123 -2.81 -22.44 -8.84
C PRO A 123 -2.26 -21.49 -7.76
N GLY A 124 -3.17 -20.71 -7.16
CA GLY A 124 -2.85 -19.87 -6.00
C GLY A 124 -2.19 -18.53 -6.31
N ILE A 125 -1.98 -18.18 -7.58
CA ILE A 125 -1.49 -16.84 -7.95
C ILE A 125 -2.50 -15.78 -7.52
N GLN A 126 -2.06 -14.82 -6.71
CA GLN A 126 -2.92 -13.78 -6.14
C GLN A 126 -2.52 -12.35 -6.53
N GLY A 127 -1.30 -12.15 -7.01
CA GLY A 127 -0.81 -10.85 -7.44
C GLY A 127 0.48 -10.99 -8.25
N TRP A 128 0.67 -10.10 -9.22
CA TRP A 128 1.85 -10.09 -10.07
C TRP A 128 2.10 -8.71 -10.66
N GLY A 129 3.38 -8.38 -10.87
CA GLY A 129 3.79 -7.11 -11.48
C GLY A 129 5.25 -6.77 -11.23
N PRO A 130 5.69 -5.59 -11.68
CA PRO A 130 7.00 -5.05 -11.33
C PRO A 130 7.20 -4.97 -9.80
N ASP A 131 8.39 -5.30 -9.34
CA ASP A 131 8.81 -5.17 -7.95
C ASP A 131 9.74 -3.97 -7.80
N ASP A 132 9.18 -2.84 -7.38
CA ASP A 132 9.95 -1.61 -7.23
C ASP A 132 11.10 -1.75 -6.24
N GLU A 133 11.00 -2.68 -5.27
CA GLU A 133 12.02 -2.95 -4.26
C GLU A 133 13.21 -3.73 -4.81
N THR A 134 13.07 -4.50 -5.89
CA THR A 134 14.13 -5.39 -6.39
C THR A 134 14.48 -5.21 -7.87
N GLY A 135 13.70 -4.42 -8.62
CA GLY A 135 13.85 -4.28 -10.06
C GLY A 135 13.51 -5.56 -10.84
N LYS A 136 12.74 -6.48 -10.24
CA LYS A 136 12.40 -7.80 -10.81
C LYS A 136 10.89 -7.95 -10.97
N PHE A 137 10.46 -9.08 -11.52
CA PHE A 137 9.04 -9.42 -11.59
C PHE A 137 8.63 -10.08 -10.27
N ARG A 138 7.62 -9.57 -9.57
CA ARG A 138 7.13 -10.17 -8.32
C ARG A 138 5.91 -11.01 -8.59
N LEU A 139 5.86 -12.18 -7.93
CA LEU A 139 4.74 -13.09 -7.97
C LEU A 139 4.32 -13.47 -6.55
N SER A 140 3.10 -13.08 -6.17
CA SER A 140 2.46 -13.51 -4.93
C SER A 140 1.67 -14.78 -5.17
N VAL A 141 1.98 -15.82 -4.40
CA VAL A 141 1.29 -17.11 -4.45
C VAL A 141 0.82 -17.48 -3.06
N PHE A 142 -0.43 -17.92 -2.98
CA PHE A 142 -1.11 -18.28 -1.74
C PHE A 142 -1.46 -19.76 -1.72
N GLY A 143 -1.20 -20.42 -0.59
CA GLY A 143 -1.57 -21.82 -0.35
C GLY A 143 -0.90 -22.82 -1.31
N TYR A 144 0.04 -22.35 -2.13
CA TYR A 144 0.73 -23.12 -3.15
C TYR A 144 2.19 -22.70 -3.21
N LYS A 145 3.08 -23.68 -3.12
CA LYS A 145 4.53 -23.49 -3.23
C LYS A 145 4.99 -24.06 -4.57
N PRO A 146 5.23 -23.24 -5.61
CA PRO A 146 5.75 -23.75 -6.87
C PRO A 146 7.10 -24.42 -6.67
N THR A 147 7.35 -25.48 -7.44
CA THR A 147 8.67 -26.13 -7.47
C THR A 147 9.68 -25.23 -8.16
N ALA A 148 10.97 -25.50 -7.96
CA ALA A 148 12.04 -24.77 -8.64
C ALA A 148 11.89 -24.85 -10.18
N ASP A 149 11.51 -26.02 -10.71
CA ASP A 149 11.31 -26.22 -12.16
C ASP A 149 10.13 -25.40 -12.69
N GLN A 150 9.04 -25.31 -11.91
CA GLN A 150 7.89 -24.48 -12.28
C GLN A 150 8.25 -22.99 -12.29
N LEU A 151 9.05 -22.55 -11.31
CA LEU A 151 9.50 -21.17 -11.24
C LEU A 151 10.47 -20.84 -12.39
N ALA A 152 11.43 -21.72 -12.67
CA ALA A 152 12.37 -21.53 -13.78
C ALA A 152 11.65 -21.47 -15.14
N LYS A 153 10.68 -22.36 -15.37
CA LYS A 153 9.86 -22.34 -16.59
C LYS A 153 9.03 -21.06 -16.69
N LEU A 154 8.52 -20.56 -15.56
CA LEU A 154 7.80 -19.29 -15.53
C LEU A 154 8.73 -18.12 -15.86
N GLU A 155 9.92 -18.07 -15.26
CA GLU A 155 10.94 -17.04 -15.55
C GLU A 155 11.36 -17.03 -17.02
N GLU A 156 11.58 -18.20 -17.61
CA GLU A 156 11.88 -18.36 -19.03
C GLU A 156 10.75 -17.80 -19.91
N ASN A 157 9.50 -18.13 -19.59
CA ASN A 157 8.34 -17.69 -20.34
C ASN A 157 8.06 -16.19 -20.21
N LEU A 158 8.27 -15.62 -19.01
CA LEU A 158 8.11 -14.19 -18.77
C LEU A 158 9.25 -13.36 -19.34
N GLY A 159 10.43 -13.97 -19.56
CA GLY A 159 11.65 -13.26 -19.90
C GLY A 159 12.15 -12.38 -18.76
N ALA A 160 11.76 -12.68 -17.52
CA ALA A 160 12.08 -11.89 -16.32
C ALA A 160 12.28 -12.81 -15.11
N SER A 161 13.28 -12.50 -14.26
CA SER A 161 13.45 -13.19 -12.97
C SER A 161 12.28 -12.90 -12.05
N VAL A 162 11.84 -13.92 -11.32
CA VAL A 162 10.67 -13.87 -10.46
C VAL A 162 11.10 -13.84 -8.99
N VAL A 163 10.71 -12.78 -8.28
CA VAL A 163 10.67 -12.75 -6.82
C VAL A 163 9.38 -13.42 -6.40
N LEU A 164 9.50 -14.70 -6.06
CA LEU A 164 8.39 -15.47 -5.50
C LEU A 164 8.19 -15.05 -4.05
N VAL A 165 6.98 -14.58 -3.74
CA VAL A 165 6.57 -14.44 -2.35
C VAL A 165 5.43 -15.36 -2.05
N HIS A 166 5.72 -16.23 -1.09
CA HIS A 166 4.77 -17.16 -0.55
C HIS A 166 4.02 -16.48 0.58
N ASP A 167 2.81 -16.01 0.29
CA ASP A 167 1.89 -15.61 1.33
C ASP A 167 1.35 -16.90 1.96
N ALA A 168 2.14 -17.46 2.89
CA ALA A 168 1.60 -18.40 3.85
C ALA A 168 0.64 -17.58 4.72
N GLY A 169 -0.63 -17.47 4.30
CA GLY A 169 -1.64 -16.94 5.19
C GLY A 169 -1.50 -17.67 6.52
N GLU A 170 -1.24 -16.94 7.60
CA GLU A 170 -1.26 -17.55 8.91
C GLU A 170 -2.67 -18.07 9.15
N THR A 171 -2.76 -19.30 9.66
CA THR A 171 -4.03 -19.90 10.07
C THR A 171 -4.61 -19.01 11.16
N VAL A 172 -5.68 -18.33 10.82
CA VAL A 172 -6.51 -17.55 11.74
C VAL A 172 -7.17 -18.56 12.69
N PRO A 173 -7.52 -18.19 13.94
CA PRO A 173 -8.47 -18.97 14.73
C PRO A 173 -9.62 -19.46 13.84
N ASP A 174 -10.14 -20.68 14.05
CA ASP A 174 -11.17 -21.33 13.20
C ASP A 174 -12.37 -20.44 12.82
N ALA A 175 -12.58 -19.38 13.60
CA ALA A 175 -13.44 -18.25 13.31
C ALA A 175 -12.99 -17.43 12.08
N GLY A 176 -13.60 -17.72 10.92
CA GLY A 176 -13.45 -16.90 9.72
C GLY A 176 -14.16 -15.54 9.79
N ARG A 177 -14.14 -14.82 8.66
CA ARG A 177 -14.66 -13.44 8.50
C ARG A 177 -16.03 -13.17 9.13
N GLN A 178 -16.95 -14.14 9.06
CA GLN A 178 -18.32 -13.99 9.57
C GLN A 178 -18.44 -14.16 11.08
N SER A 179 -17.44 -14.75 11.73
CA SER A 179 -17.50 -15.14 13.14
C SER A 179 -16.21 -14.78 13.87
N ASP A 180 -15.55 -13.70 13.46
CA ASP A 180 -14.24 -13.27 13.94
C ASP A 180 -14.10 -13.32 15.47
N THR A 181 -12.92 -13.68 15.96
CA THR A 181 -12.62 -13.81 17.40
C THR A 181 -11.41 -12.97 17.77
N GLN A 182 -11.16 -12.80 19.07
CA GLN A 182 -10.02 -12.02 19.52
C GLN A 182 -8.69 -12.74 19.20
N PRO A 183 -7.64 -12.02 18.77
CA PRO A 183 -7.64 -10.59 18.43
C PRO A 183 -8.38 -10.31 17.13
N TYR A 184 -9.27 -9.31 17.10
CA TYR A 184 -10.11 -9.03 15.93
C TYR A 184 -9.33 -8.45 14.75
N TYR A 185 -9.72 -8.84 13.53
CA TYR A 185 -9.06 -8.47 12.29
C TYR A 185 -9.90 -7.45 11.50
N GLY A 186 -9.26 -6.81 10.52
CA GLY A 186 -9.97 -6.06 9.49
C GLY A 186 -10.71 -6.96 8.50
N GLY A 187 -11.80 -6.46 7.91
CA GLY A 187 -12.64 -7.19 6.96
C GLY A 187 -13.68 -8.12 7.57
N GLY A 188 -13.72 -8.24 8.90
CA GLY A 188 -14.66 -9.08 9.64
C GLY A 188 -16.07 -8.51 9.69
N ARG A 189 -17.06 -9.38 9.86
CA ARG A 189 -18.48 -9.00 9.98
C ARG A 189 -18.74 -8.21 11.26
N LEU A 190 -19.25 -6.99 11.10
CA LEU A 190 -19.63 -6.09 12.18
C LEU A 190 -21.15 -5.92 12.18
N ASN A 191 -21.83 -6.58 13.12
CA ASN A 191 -23.24 -6.34 13.37
C ASN A 191 -23.38 -5.10 14.26
N THR A 192 -24.10 -4.10 13.76
CA THR A 192 -24.36 -2.82 14.42
C THR A 192 -25.83 -2.74 14.84
N PRO A 193 -26.21 -1.80 15.74
CA PRO A 193 -27.62 -1.66 16.11
C PRO A 193 -28.54 -1.28 14.95
N THR A 194 -28.01 -0.73 13.87
CA THR A 194 -28.76 -0.26 12.70
C THR A 194 -28.60 -1.15 11.48
N GLY A 195 -27.79 -2.20 11.56
CA GLY A 195 -27.61 -3.13 10.45
C GLY A 195 -26.26 -3.83 10.49
N ILE A 196 -25.61 -3.85 9.33
CA ILE A 196 -24.41 -4.62 9.06
C ILE A 196 -23.37 -3.68 8.49
N CYS A 197 -22.15 -3.84 8.97
CA CYS A 197 -20.94 -3.22 8.48
C CYS A 197 -19.80 -4.23 8.49
N THR A 198 -18.60 -3.73 8.20
CA THR A 198 -17.35 -4.46 8.19
C THR A 198 -16.34 -3.75 9.11
N THR A 199 -15.52 -4.52 9.82
CA THR A 199 -14.38 -3.98 10.57
C THR A 199 -13.33 -3.47 9.59
N GLY A 200 -12.71 -2.32 9.84
CA GLY A 200 -11.68 -1.73 9.00
C GLY A 200 -10.31 -2.31 9.31
N VAL A 201 -9.64 -1.76 10.33
CA VAL A 201 -8.34 -2.26 10.80
C VAL A 201 -8.21 -2.05 12.31
N GLY A 202 -7.40 -2.88 12.96
CA GLY A 202 -6.99 -2.67 14.34
C GLY A 202 -6.13 -1.40 14.47
N VAL A 203 -6.42 -0.58 15.48
CA VAL A 203 -5.66 0.64 15.79
C VAL A 203 -5.40 0.76 17.28
N VAL A 204 -4.39 1.55 17.66
CA VAL A 204 -4.12 1.94 19.05
C VAL A 204 -4.20 3.45 19.17
N ARG A 205 -4.98 3.90 20.15
CA ARG A 205 -5.16 5.32 20.48
C ARG A 205 -5.08 5.50 21.99
N ASN A 206 -4.21 6.38 22.45
CA ASN A 206 -3.98 6.62 23.88
C ASN A 206 -3.71 5.31 24.66
N GLY A 207 -2.97 4.38 24.06
CA GLY A 207 -2.68 3.06 24.62
C GLY A 207 -3.84 2.05 24.58
N ALA A 208 -5.05 2.46 24.19
CA ALA A 208 -6.21 1.57 24.07
C ALA A 208 -6.34 0.99 22.66
N LYS A 209 -6.62 -0.32 22.59
CA LYS A 209 -6.92 -1.03 21.35
C LYS A 209 -8.34 -0.71 20.88
N ARG A 210 -8.50 -0.41 19.60
CA ARG A 210 -9.77 -0.08 18.96
C ARG A 210 -9.84 -0.74 17.58
N LEU A 211 -11.06 -0.98 17.09
CA LEU A 211 -11.30 -1.25 15.68
C LEU A 211 -11.77 0.02 14.99
N LEU A 212 -11.18 0.35 13.86
CA LEU A 212 -11.67 1.38 12.95
C LEU A 212 -12.83 0.82 12.11
N THR A 213 -13.86 1.61 11.84
CA THR A 213 -14.89 1.34 10.82
C THR A 213 -15.50 2.67 10.32
N ALA A 214 -16.48 2.62 9.42
CA ALA A 214 -17.14 3.81 8.88
C ALA A 214 -18.06 4.44 9.93
N GLY A 215 -18.06 5.77 10.05
CA GLY A 215 -18.88 6.50 11.01
C GLY A 215 -20.39 6.40 10.75
N HIS A 216 -20.83 6.09 9.54
CA HIS A 216 -22.24 5.86 9.26
C HIS A 216 -22.75 4.48 9.73
N CYS A 217 -21.88 3.60 10.24
CA CYS A 217 -22.24 2.26 10.71
C CYS A 217 -23.12 2.26 11.97
N GLY A 218 -23.11 3.35 12.72
CA GLY A 218 -24.04 3.60 13.82
C GLY A 218 -23.34 3.74 15.16
N THR A 219 -24.10 3.99 16.23
CA THR A 219 -23.54 4.10 17.59
C THR A 219 -24.03 2.96 18.46
N GLY A 220 -23.34 2.69 19.56
CA GLY A 220 -23.73 1.69 20.56
C GLY A 220 -22.83 0.45 20.56
N THR A 221 -23.39 -0.68 20.97
CA THR A 221 -22.67 -1.96 21.09
C THR A 221 -22.52 -2.62 19.73
N MET A 222 -21.27 -2.96 19.40
CA MET A 222 -20.89 -3.64 18.18
C MET A 222 -20.61 -5.11 18.46
N LYS A 223 -21.06 -5.98 17.55
CA LYS A 223 -20.95 -7.42 17.67
C LYS A 223 -20.34 -8.04 16.42
N THR A 224 -19.75 -9.22 16.56
CA THR A 224 -19.34 -10.05 15.42
C THR A 224 -20.59 -10.59 14.71
N GLY A 225 -20.43 -11.17 13.52
CA GLY A 225 -21.52 -11.87 12.84
C GLY A 225 -22.10 -13.04 13.63
N ALA A 226 -21.30 -13.67 14.51
CA ALA A 226 -21.73 -14.70 15.45
C ALA A 226 -22.43 -14.15 16.72
N GLY A 227 -22.61 -12.83 16.83
CA GLY A 227 -23.29 -12.18 17.96
C GLY A 227 -22.44 -11.98 19.20
N VAL A 228 -21.13 -12.27 19.14
CA VAL A 228 -20.18 -11.99 20.23
C VAL A 228 -19.95 -10.49 20.32
N THR A 229 -20.00 -9.94 21.54
CA THR A 229 -19.73 -8.50 21.73
C THR A 229 -18.26 -8.20 21.53
N ILE A 230 -17.97 -7.23 20.66
CA ILE A 230 -16.63 -6.70 20.42
C ILE A 230 -16.37 -5.56 21.42
N GLY A 231 -17.30 -4.61 21.48
CA GLY A 231 -17.26 -3.45 22.36
C GLY A 231 -18.27 -2.40 21.94
N THR A 232 -18.00 -1.14 22.24
CA THR A 232 -18.88 0.01 22.00
C THR A 232 -18.18 1.10 21.21
N VAL A 233 -18.95 1.86 20.42
CA VAL A 233 -18.42 3.07 19.76
C VAL A 233 -17.94 4.06 20.81
N THR A 234 -16.73 4.55 20.62
CA THR A 234 -16.00 5.42 21.56
C THR A 234 -15.76 6.81 20.99
N GLU A 235 -15.52 6.92 19.69
CA GLU A 235 -15.42 8.18 18.97
C GLU A 235 -16.06 8.00 17.59
N ARG A 236 -16.74 9.03 17.09
CA ARG A 236 -17.46 8.97 15.83
C ARG A 236 -17.51 10.33 15.16
N THR A 237 -17.31 10.34 13.85
CA THR A 237 -17.50 11.48 12.97
C THR A 237 -18.15 10.96 11.70
N PHE A 238 -19.26 11.57 11.30
CA PHE A 238 -19.94 11.27 10.06
C PHE A 238 -20.62 12.55 9.55
N GLY A 239 -20.20 13.03 8.38
CA GLY A 239 -20.80 14.19 7.73
C GLY A 239 -20.22 15.54 8.14
N ASN A 240 -21.01 16.61 7.99
CA ASN A 240 -20.64 18.01 8.27
C ASN A 240 -19.34 18.48 7.58
N SER A 241 -19.14 18.08 6.32
CA SER A 241 -17.91 18.34 5.55
C SER A 241 -16.65 17.79 6.22
N SER A 242 -16.79 16.70 6.98
CA SER A 242 -15.70 16.03 7.71
C SER A 242 -15.55 14.58 7.23
N ILE A 243 -14.79 13.78 7.96
CA ILE A 243 -14.59 12.35 7.68
C ILE A 243 -15.83 11.50 8.02
N ASP A 244 -15.82 10.26 7.53
CA ASP A 244 -16.78 9.20 7.85
C ASP A 244 -16.02 8.03 8.49
N ALA A 245 -15.83 8.12 9.81
CA ALA A 245 -15.06 7.16 10.57
C ALA A 245 -15.48 7.13 12.05
N GLU A 246 -15.46 5.94 12.63
CA GLU A 246 -15.64 5.72 14.05
C GLU A 246 -14.70 4.65 14.61
N LEU A 247 -14.47 4.73 15.91
CA LEU A 247 -13.63 3.81 16.66
C LEU A 247 -14.49 3.02 17.63
N VAL A 248 -14.38 1.70 17.57
CA VAL A 248 -15.05 0.75 18.45
C VAL A 248 -14.04 0.26 19.49
N SER A 249 -14.40 0.29 20.76
CA SER A 249 -13.58 -0.36 21.80
C SER A 249 -13.43 -1.84 21.50
N ALA A 250 -12.22 -2.37 21.70
CA ALA A 250 -11.95 -3.78 21.49
C ALA A 250 -10.91 -4.27 22.50
N PRO A 251 -11.14 -5.40 23.17
CA PRO A 251 -10.18 -5.97 24.12
C PRO A 251 -8.86 -6.39 23.45
N ALA A 252 -8.92 -6.87 22.20
CA ALA A 252 -7.74 -7.19 21.41
C ALA A 252 -8.03 -7.01 19.91
N VAL A 253 -7.04 -6.48 19.19
CA VAL A 253 -7.06 -6.32 17.73
C VAL A 253 -5.69 -6.73 17.19
N ALA A 254 -5.63 -7.18 15.94
CA ALA A 254 -4.38 -7.51 15.26
C ALA A 254 -4.11 -6.58 14.07
N GLY A 255 -2.84 -6.49 13.67
CA GLY A 255 -2.44 -5.90 12.40
C GLY A 255 -2.66 -6.87 11.25
N ARG A 256 -3.89 -7.34 11.04
CA ARG A 256 -4.26 -8.28 9.98
C ARG A 256 -5.61 -7.92 9.38
N ILE A 257 -5.83 -8.31 8.13
CA ILE A 257 -7.12 -8.23 7.45
C ILE A 257 -7.49 -9.57 6.82
N PHE A 258 -8.76 -9.93 6.83
CA PHE A 258 -9.25 -11.09 6.07
C PHE A 258 -9.06 -10.87 4.56
N ILE A 259 -8.80 -11.95 3.81
CA ILE A 259 -8.73 -11.96 2.34
C ILE A 259 -9.57 -13.11 1.76
N GLY A 260 -9.65 -13.23 0.44
CA GLY A 260 -10.46 -14.27 -0.21
C GLY A 260 -11.98 -14.03 -0.07
N SER A 261 -12.77 -15.10 -0.12
CA SER A 261 -14.24 -15.01 -0.15
C SER A 261 -14.88 -14.41 1.12
N ALA A 262 -16.17 -14.12 1.06
CA ALA A 262 -16.95 -13.63 2.21
C ALA A 262 -16.99 -14.62 3.39
N THR A 263 -16.73 -15.90 3.16
CA THR A 263 -16.66 -16.95 4.19
C THR A 263 -15.23 -17.40 4.48
N SER A 264 -14.24 -16.73 3.89
CA SER A 264 -12.84 -17.07 4.07
C SER A 264 -12.39 -16.84 5.51
N ALA A 265 -11.49 -17.70 5.96
CA ALA A 265 -10.72 -17.52 7.19
C ALA A 265 -9.27 -17.10 6.90
N GLU A 266 -8.92 -16.85 5.64
CA GLU A 266 -7.58 -16.42 5.24
C GLU A 266 -7.35 -14.96 5.58
N SER A 267 -6.09 -14.58 5.84
CA SER A 267 -5.74 -13.20 6.17
C SER A 267 -4.33 -12.81 5.69
N LEU A 268 -4.11 -11.50 5.54
CA LEU A 268 -2.79 -10.89 5.31
C LEU A 268 -2.42 -9.96 6.47
N ALA A 269 -1.11 -9.87 6.75
CA ALA A 269 -0.57 -8.91 7.71
C ALA A 269 -0.65 -7.49 7.16
N VAL A 270 -1.04 -6.54 7.99
CA VAL A 270 -0.94 -5.11 7.70
C VAL A 270 0.50 -4.69 7.95
N LYS A 271 1.18 -4.18 6.93
CA LYS A 271 2.61 -3.82 7.05
C LYS A 271 2.83 -2.36 7.34
N GLN A 272 1.98 -1.50 6.79
CA GLN A 272 2.12 -0.06 6.91
C GLN A 272 0.82 0.67 6.59
N VAL A 273 0.84 1.98 6.80
CA VAL A 273 -0.15 2.92 6.28
C VAL A 273 0.43 3.55 5.02
N ARG A 274 -0.30 3.49 3.91
CA ARG A 274 0.09 4.15 2.67
C ARG A 274 -1.15 4.79 2.04
N PRO A 275 -1.28 6.12 2.07
CA PRO A 275 -2.34 6.84 1.37
C PRO A 275 -2.51 6.38 -0.08
N PHE A 276 -3.73 6.45 -0.59
CA PHE A 276 -3.97 6.27 -2.02
C PHE A 276 -3.51 7.50 -2.81
N GLY A 277 -2.81 7.26 -3.91
CA GLY A 277 -2.42 8.27 -4.88
C GLY A 277 -3.18 8.08 -6.20
N ALA A 278 -3.27 9.14 -7.00
CA ALA A 278 -3.91 9.10 -8.32
C ALA A 278 -3.24 8.15 -9.33
N GLY A 279 -2.04 7.63 -9.02
CA GLY A 279 -1.31 6.64 -9.82
C GLY A 279 -1.62 5.18 -9.46
N ASP A 280 -2.41 4.90 -8.43
CA ASP A 280 -2.74 3.52 -8.02
C ASP A 280 -3.80 2.91 -8.94
N GLN A 281 -3.37 2.46 -10.12
CA GLN A 281 -4.24 1.91 -11.16
C GLN A 281 -4.25 0.38 -11.13
N GLY A 282 -5.43 -0.22 -11.00
CA GLY A 282 -5.62 -1.68 -11.02
C GLY A 282 -5.05 -2.41 -9.80
N THR A 283 -4.61 -1.70 -8.77
CA THR A 283 -3.87 -2.26 -7.62
C THR A 283 -4.69 -2.27 -6.33
N VAL A 284 -5.79 -1.54 -6.28
CA VAL A 284 -6.56 -1.41 -5.02
C VAL A 284 -7.47 -2.62 -4.81
N CYS A 285 -7.45 -3.12 -3.59
CA CYS A 285 -8.33 -4.14 -3.07
C CYS A 285 -9.21 -3.59 -1.95
N ILE A 286 -10.45 -4.09 -1.85
CA ILE A 286 -11.36 -3.89 -0.72
C ILE A 286 -11.68 -5.25 -0.13
N SER A 287 -11.71 -5.37 1.21
CA SER A 287 -12.03 -6.64 1.88
C SER A 287 -13.28 -6.53 2.75
N GLY A 288 -14.44 -6.75 2.13
CA GLY A 288 -15.75 -6.60 2.76
C GLY A 288 -16.29 -7.85 3.45
N SER A 289 -17.10 -7.68 4.51
CA SER A 289 -17.80 -8.79 5.16
C SER A 289 -18.88 -9.43 4.30
N VAL A 290 -19.39 -8.74 3.28
CA VAL A 290 -20.44 -9.24 2.40
C VAL A 290 -19.85 -9.76 1.09
N THR A 291 -18.95 -9.00 0.48
CA THR A 291 -18.40 -9.35 -0.84
C THR A 291 -17.10 -10.14 -0.80
N GLY A 292 -16.43 -10.20 0.36
CA GLY A 292 -15.08 -10.72 0.48
C GLY A 292 -14.04 -9.73 -0.06
N GLU A 293 -12.90 -10.26 -0.47
CA GLU A 293 -11.84 -9.51 -1.16
C GLU A 293 -12.22 -9.29 -2.64
N LYS A 294 -12.11 -8.03 -3.07
CA LYS A 294 -12.26 -7.61 -4.46
C LYS A 294 -11.11 -6.69 -4.82
N CYS A 295 -10.33 -7.05 -5.84
CA CYS A 295 -9.11 -6.34 -6.27
C CYS A 295 -9.23 -5.79 -7.69
N GLY A 296 -8.25 -5.00 -8.13
CA GLY A 296 -8.25 -4.42 -9.48
C GLY A 296 -8.86 -3.03 -9.56
N GLY A 297 -9.11 -2.39 -8.41
CA GLY A 297 -9.61 -1.02 -8.36
C GLY A 297 -8.54 -0.02 -8.78
N SER A 298 -8.98 1.03 -9.49
CA SER A 298 -8.16 2.14 -9.96
C SER A 298 -8.57 3.43 -9.29
N VAL A 299 -7.62 4.16 -8.70
CA VAL A 299 -7.90 5.47 -8.09
C VAL A 299 -8.14 6.49 -9.19
N THR A 300 -9.37 7.00 -9.29
CA THR A 300 -9.76 7.99 -10.31
C THR A 300 -9.75 9.41 -9.80
N ALA A 301 -9.91 9.60 -8.49
CA ALA A 301 -9.82 10.90 -7.85
C ALA A 301 -9.45 10.77 -6.37
N ILE A 302 -8.77 11.78 -5.82
CA ILE A 302 -8.42 11.87 -4.41
C ILE A 302 -8.98 13.14 -3.78
N THR A 303 -9.09 13.14 -2.45
CA THR A 303 -9.53 14.30 -1.63
C THR A 303 -10.85 14.90 -2.12
N GLN A 304 -11.75 14.06 -2.63
CA GLN A 304 -13.06 14.48 -3.10
C GLN A 304 -13.96 14.83 -1.92
N THR A 305 -14.96 15.66 -2.17
CA THR A 305 -16.10 15.84 -1.27
C THR A 305 -17.34 15.29 -1.96
N ARG A 306 -18.13 14.47 -1.26
CA ARG A 306 -19.37 13.88 -1.78
C ARG A 306 -20.48 13.99 -0.76
N SER A 307 -21.71 14.02 -1.26
CA SER A 307 -22.91 13.94 -0.45
C SER A 307 -23.50 12.54 -0.55
N TYR A 308 -23.69 11.87 0.59
CA TYR A 308 -24.42 10.59 0.67
C TYR A 308 -25.09 10.45 2.03
N GLY A 309 -26.25 9.78 2.06
CA GLY A 309 -27.03 9.63 3.31
C GLY A 309 -27.46 10.97 3.93
N GLY A 310 -27.64 12.02 3.12
CA GLY A 310 -27.94 13.38 3.58
C GLY A 310 -26.77 14.10 4.26
N GLN A 311 -25.57 13.53 4.21
CA GLN A 311 -24.35 14.08 4.80
C GLN A 311 -23.34 14.46 3.73
N VAL A 312 -22.61 15.56 3.96
CA VAL A 312 -21.44 15.93 3.15
C VAL A 312 -20.19 15.41 3.83
N VAL A 313 -19.41 14.61 3.11
CA VAL A 313 -18.18 13.97 3.61
C VAL A 313 -17.02 14.40 2.72
N CYS A 314 -15.94 14.87 3.33
CA CYS A 314 -14.73 15.30 2.63
C CYS A 314 -13.73 14.16 2.50
N CYS A 315 -12.63 14.46 1.80
CA CYS A 315 -11.37 13.76 1.98
C CYS A 315 -11.42 12.27 1.58
N ILE A 316 -12.32 11.96 0.63
CA ILE A 316 -12.55 10.62 0.09
C ILE A 316 -11.79 10.39 -1.21
N THR A 317 -11.34 9.15 -1.38
CA THR A 317 -10.79 8.64 -2.64
C THR A 317 -11.90 7.99 -3.44
N GLU A 318 -11.95 8.29 -4.73
CA GLU A 318 -12.79 7.60 -5.69
C GLU A 318 -11.99 6.47 -6.33
N ILE A 319 -12.57 5.27 -6.30
CA ILE A 319 -12.03 4.07 -6.93
C ILE A 319 -13.02 3.58 -7.97
N ASN A 320 -12.56 3.30 -9.17
CA ASN A 320 -13.36 2.73 -10.24
C ASN A 320 -12.86 1.35 -10.65
N ASN A 321 -13.76 0.51 -11.16
CA ASN A 321 -13.45 -0.82 -11.67
C ASN A 321 -14.49 -1.24 -12.74
N THR A 322 -14.27 -2.35 -13.44
CA THR A 322 -15.22 -2.93 -14.39
C THR A 322 -16.33 -3.74 -13.71
N PHE A 323 -16.21 -3.99 -12.40
CA PHE A 323 -17.21 -4.70 -11.60
C PHE A 323 -17.43 -4.02 -10.23
N SER A 324 -18.50 -4.42 -9.55
CA SER A 324 -18.81 -3.95 -8.20
C SER A 324 -17.83 -4.49 -7.17
N MET A 325 -16.97 -3.63 -6.61
CA MET A 325 -15.99 -4.04 -5.59
C MET A 325 -16.54 -4.13 -4.16
N ALA A 326 -17.66 -3.47 -3.89
CA ALA A 326 -18.30 -3.45 -2.58
C ALA A 326 -19.82 -3.25 -2.72
N THR A 327 -20.58 -3.70 -1.73
CA THR A 327 -22.04 -3.55 -1.64
C THR A 327 -22.47 -3.08 -0.24
N GLY A 328 -23.77 -2.87 -0.05
CA GLY A 328 -24.33 -2.57 1.27
C GLY A 328 -23.92 -3.64 2.30
N GLY A 329 -23.34 -3.19 3.41
CA GLY A 329 -22.76 -4.03 4.46
C GLY A 329 -21.23 -4.14 4.41
N ASP A 330 -20.59 -3.77 3.31
CA ASP A 330 -19.12 -3.64 3.22
C ASP A 330 -18.62 -2.29 3.78
N SER A 331 -19.52 -1.43 4.25
CA SER A 331 -19.17 -0.19 4.94
C SER A 331 -18.17 -0.43 6.07
N GLY A 332 -17.07 0.31 6.06
CA GLY A 332 -15.94 0.17 6.97
C GLY A 332 -14.88 -0.83 6.54
N ALA A 333 -15.08 -1.58 5.46
CA ALA A 333 -14.10 -2.56 4.97
C ALA A 333 -12.73 -1.93 4.70
N PRO A 334 -11.60 -2.58 5.04
CA PRO A 334 -10.29 -2.07 4.73
C PRO A 334 -10.06 -2.04 3.22
N SER A 335 -9.47 -0.95 2.78
CA SER A 335 -9.03 -0.74 1.41
C SER A 335 -7.52 -0.58 1.41
N TYR A 336 -6.85 -1.36 0.56
CA TYR A 336 -5.42 -1.58 0.62
C TYR A 336 -4.85 -1.86 -0.76
N ILE A 337 -3.53 -1.83 -0.88
CA ILE A 337 -2.84 -2.32 -2.07
C ILE A 337 -2.17 -3.63 -1.72
N LYS A 338 -2.34 -4.61 -2.60
CA LYS A 338 -1.72 -5.91 -2.41
C LYS A 338 -0.23 -5.77 -2.67
N MET A 339 0.56 -5.92 -1.62
CA MET A 339 1.99 -6.14 -1.71
C MET A 339 2.25 -7.58 -1.26
N SER A 340 3.45 -8.09 -1.48
CA SER A 340 3.73 -9.42 -0.93
C SER A 340 4.26 -9.35 0.50
N GLY A 341 3.98 -10.38 1.27
CA GLY A 341 4.25 -10.42 2.70
C GLY A 341 3.27 -9.61 3.53
N GLY A 342 2.33 -8.89 2.91
CA GLY A 342 1.27 -8.16 3.60
C GLY A 342 0.74 -6.96 2.82
N VAL A 343 0.03 -6.07 3.51
CA VAL A 343 -0.75 -5.02 2.86
C VAL A 343 -0.50 -3.65 3.50
N PRO A 344 -0.20 -2.61 2.71
CA PRO A 344 -0.41 -1.24 3.13
C PRO A 344 -1.90 -0.88 3.16
N ILE A 345 -2.41 -0.38 4.28
CA ILE A 345 -3.78 0.16 4.35
C ILE A 345 -3.78 1.58 3.79
N GLY A 346 -4.70 1.84 2.84
CA GLY A 346 -4.93 3.16 2.26
C GLY A 346 -6.21 3.84 2.75
N GLY A 347 -7.19 3.07 3.21
CA GLY A 347 -8.45 3.63 3.71
C GLY A 347 -9.45 2.59 4.18
N ILE A 348 -10.70 3.05 4.34
CA ILE A 348 -11.86 2.21 4.58
C ILE A 348 -13.00 2.56 3.61
N HIS A 349 -13.79 1.57 3.23
CA HIS A 349 -14.95 1.74 2.36
C HIS A 349 -16.06 2.52 3.06
N VAL A 350 -16.60 3.56 2.42
CA VAL A 350 -17.65 4.39 3.04
C VAL A 350 -18.89 4.59 2.18
N ALA A 351 -18.79 4.48 0.86
CA ALA A 351 -19.97 4.58 0.00
C ALA A 351 -19.72 3.97 -1.38
N ALA A 352 -20.80 3.65 -2.08
CA ALA A 352 -20.80 3.27 -3.48
C ALA A 352 -21.76 4.16 -4.27
N GLN A 353 -21.42 4.47 -5.51
CA GLN A 353 -22.34 5.18 -6.40
C GLN A 353 -23.38 4.21 -6.98
N THR A 354 -24.66 4.50 -6.75
CA THR A 354 -25.78 3.70 -7.29
C THR A 354 -25.70 3.58 -8.81
N GLY A 355 -25.84 2.35 -9.33
CA GLY A 355 -25.80 2.08 -10.77
C GLY A 355 -24.42 2.21 -11.42
N SER A 356 -23.35 2.28 -10.61
CA SER A 356 -21.96 2.42 -11.08
C SER A 356 -21.01 1.49 -10.32
N ASN A 357 -19.83 1.26 -10.88
CA ASN A 357 -18.72 0.54 -10.25
C ASN A 357 -17.82 1.46 -9.39
N ILE A 358 -18.17 2.75 -9.29
CA ILE A 358 -17.43 3.71 -8.47
C ILE A 358 -17.66 3.45 -6.97
N ARG A 359 -16.57 3.38 -6.21
CA ARG A 359 -16.53 3.24 -4.76
C ARG A 359 -15.79 4.42 -4.15
N TYR A 360 -16.18 4.76 -2.93
CA TYR A 360 -15.64 5.87 -2.18
C TYR A 360 -15.00 5.34 -0.90
N GLU A 361 -13.74 5.71 -0.71
CA GLU A 361 -12.92 5.27 0.40
C GLU A 361 -12.52 6.48 1.25
N MET A 362 -12.69 6.39 2.56
CA MET A 362 -12.13 7.38 3.48
C MET A 362 -10.63 7.12 3.65
N GLN A 363 -9.79 8.08 3.26
CA GLN A 363 -8.35 7.87 3.33
C GLN A 363 -7.87 7.82 4.78
N ILE A 364 -7.04 6.82 5.06
CA ILE A 364 -6.58 6.53 6.41
C ILE A 364 -5.79 7.70 7.03
N GLN A 365 -5.03 8.49 6.26
CA GLN A 365 -4.28 9.62 6.85
C GLN A 365 -5.19 10.72 7.38
N HIS A 366 -6.36 10.94 6.76
CA HIS A 366 -7.33 11.92 7.24
C HIS A 366 -8.01 11.45 8.53
N ILE A 367 -8.24 10.13 8.65
CA ILE A 367 -8.74 9.53 9.90
C ILE A 367 -7.69 9.67 11.00
N ILE A 368 -6.41 9.35 10.73
CA ILE A 368 -5.31 9.47 11.71
C ILE A 368 -5.13 10.93 12.14
N SER A 369 -5.25 11.89 11.22
CA SER A 369 -5.18 13.32 11.55
C SER A 369 -6.32 13.75 12.49
N LYS A 370 -7.54 13.27 12.24
CA LYS A 370 -8.72 13.56 13.09
C LYS A 370 -8.68 12.84 14.44
N TYR A 371 -8.21 11.60 14.43
CA TYR A 371 -8.08 10.71 15.59
C TYR A 371 -6.62 10.29 15.70
N PRO A 372 -5.75 11.06 16.37
CA PRO A 372 -4.35 10.70 16.50
C PRO A 372 -4.21 9.27 17.07
N MET A 373 -3.78 8.33 16.21
CA MET A 373 -3.77 6.89 16.46
C MET A 373 -2.72 6.22 15.57
N SER A 374 -2.28 5.02 15.95
CA SER A 374 -1.43 4.16 15.12
C SER A 374 -2.23 2.96 14.62
N VAL A 375 -2.08 2.62 13.34
CA VAL A 375 -2.59 1.36 12.79
C VAL A 375 -1.74 0.22 13.32
N GLN A 376 -2.37 -0.87 13.75
CA GLN A 376 -1.65 -2.07 14.13
C GLN A 376 -1.05 -2.73 12.89
N THR A 377 0.23 -3.03 12.97
CA THR A 377 0.97 -3.77 11.96
C THR A 377 1.30 -5.17 12.48
N GLY A 378 1.58 -6.10 11.58
CA GLY A 378 1.93 -7.49 11.89
C GLY A 378 3.03 -8.03 10.97
#